data_AF-G9KUG0-F1
#
_entry.id   AF-G9KUG0-F1
#
_cell.length_a   1.000
_cell.length_b   1.000
_cell.length_c   1.000
_cell.angle_alpha   90.00
_cell.angle_beta   90.00
_cell.angle_gamma   90.00
#
_symmetry.space_group_name_H-M   'P 1'
#
loop_
_entity.id
_entity.type
_entity.pdbx_description
1 polymer ?
#
loop_
_entity_poly.entity_id
_entity_poly.type
_entity_poly.pdbx_seq_one_letter_code
_entity_poly.pdbx_strand_id
1 'polypeptide(L)'
;PVLQVLLLVLLGARGQHSTPGPPCDCAYNVQKRSGRFCCKGCPAGHYLKAPCPKPCGTATCLPCPRGTFLARENHHETRCTRCRACDEEVSQVAVTNCSTVADTHCGCEPGRFPECLVKPCKVSSPFRCHPCSDCRALHRHTRVP
;
A
#
# COMPACT_ATOMS: atom_id res chain seq x y z
N PRO A 1 45.64 -63.80 7.52
CA PRO A 1 45.01 -64.00 6.21
C PRO A 1 43.50 -63.68 6.24
N VAL A 2 43.16 -62.57 5.59
CA VAL A 2 41.86 -62.29 4.93
C VAL A 2 40.65 -62.12 5.88
N LEU A 3 40.31 -60.91 6.33
CA LEU A 3 39.56 -59.84 5.63
C LEU A 3 38.06 -60.19 5.43
N GLN A 4 37.20 -59.18 5.69
CA GLN A 4 35.77 -59.08 5.33
C GLN A 4 34.83 -59.93 6.20
N VAL A 5 33.77 -59.42 6.84
CA VAL A 5 32.80 -58.40 6.41
C VAL A 5 32.21 -57.72 7.66
N LEU A 6 32.70 -56.53 7.98
CA LEU A 6 31.99 -55.56 8.81
C LEU A 6 31.11 -54.72 7.88
N LEU A 7 29.96 -54.26 8.38
CA LEU A 7 28.92 -53.43 7.73
C LEU A 7 27.87 -54.18 6.92
N LEU A 8 26.78 -54.53 7.61
CA LEU A 8 25.47 -54.75 7.02
C LEU A 8 24.44 -53.81 7.67
N VAL A 9 23.80 -53.04 6.78
CA VAL A 9 22.51 -52.36 6.91
C VAL A 9 22.46 -51.01 7.65
N LEU A 10 22.95 -49.95 6.99
CA LEU A 10 22.28 -48.65 7.02
C LEU A 10 21.74 -48.37 5.61
N LEU A 11 20.58 -48.97 5.29
CA LEU A 11 19.79 -48.60 4.13
C LEU A 11 19.34 -47.16 4.32
N GLY A 12 20.01 -46.26 3.61
CA GLY A 12 19.73 -44.84 3.62
C GLY A 12 18.26 -44.59 3.31
N ALA A 13 17.59 -43.92 4.24
CA ALA A 13 16.42 -43.12 3.89
C ALA A 13 16.90 -42.10 2.84
N ARG A 14 16.66 -42.41 1.55
CA ARG A 14 16.63 -41.41 0.49
C ARG A 14 15.48 -40.47 0.82
N GLY A 15 15.71 -39.54 1.75
CA GLY A 15 14.96 -38.31 1.78
C GLY A 15 15.10 -37.71 0.40
N GLN A 16 13.99 -37.59 -0.32
CA GLN A 16 13.94 -36.79 -1.53
C GLN A 16 14.35 -35.38 -1.11
N HIS A 17 15.62 -35.07 -1.30
CA HIS A 17 16.12 -33.73 -1.15
C HIS A 17 15.51 -32.97 -2.33
N SER A 18 14.35 -32.37 -2.08
CA SER A 18 13.74 -31.42 -3.00
C SER A 18 14.85 -30.46 -3.41
N THR A 19 15.27 -30.54 -4.66
CA THR A 19 16.26 -29.63 -5.24
C THR A 19 15.82 -28.22 -4.86
N PRO A 20 16.64 -27.43 -4.15
CA PRO A 20 16.32 -26.05 -3.87
C PRO A 20 16.03 -25.38 -5.19
N GLY A 21 14.80 -24.86 -5.36
CA GLY A 21 14.48 -24.00 -6.50
C GLY A 21 15.49 -22.84 -6.55
N PRO A 22 15.64 -22.18 -7.71
CA PRO A 22 16.58 -21.08 -7.85
C PRO A 22 16.45 -20.11 -6.67
N PRO A 23 17.56 -19.71 -6.02
CA PRO A 23 17.53 -18.78 -4.90
C PRO A 23 16.80 -17.52 -5.33
N CYS A 24 15.79 -17.13 -4.56
CA CYS A 24 15.02 -15.96 -4.92
C CYS A 24 15.84 -14.73 -4.61
N ASP A 25 16.04 -13.92 -5.64
CA ASP A 25 16.70 -12.65 -5.50
C ASP A 25 15.77 -11.65 -4.80
N CYS A 26 16.08 -11.37 -3.54
CA CYS A 26 15.35 -10.41 -2.72
C CYS A 26 15.70 -8.96 -3.09
N ALA A 27 16.63 -8.73 -4.02
CA ALA A 27 17.03 -7.42 -4.47
C ALA A 27 16.10 -6.84 -5.54
N TYR A 28 15.38 -7.67 -6.31
CA TYR A 28 14.47 -7.17 -7.35
C TYR A 28 13.04 -6.99 -6.81
N ASN A 29 12.65 -5.72 -6.70
CA ASN A 29 11.31 -5.23 -6.33
C ASN A 29 10.85 -5.50 -4.89
N VAL A 30 11.52 -4.90 -3.90
CA VAL A 30 10.91 -4.55 -2.59
C VAL A 30 10.31 -5.75 -1.84
N GLN A 31 10.85 -6.96 -2.01
CA GLN A 31 10.40 -8.12 -1.24
C GLN A 31 10.89 -7.96 0.21
N LYS A 32 9.98 -8.06 1.20
CA LYS A 32 10.40 -8.09 2.60
C LYS A 32 10.69 -9.50 3.05
N ARG A 33 11.70 -9.62 3.91
CA ARG A 33 12.03 -10.85 4.61
C ARG A 33 10.92 -11.18 5.61
N SER A 34 10.20 -12.28 5.37
CA SER A 34 9.27 -12.87 6.33
C SER A 34 9.93 -14.14 6.87
N GLY A 35 10.58 -14.03 8.03
CA GLY A 35 11.36 -15.13 8.61
C GLY A 35 12.59 -15.49 7.77
N ARG A 36 12.62 -16.72 7.22
CA ARG A 36 13.73 -17.23 6.39
C ARG A 36 13.54 -16.97 4.89
N PHE A 37 12.41 -16.40 4.48
CA PHE A 37 12.04 -16.30 3.08
C PHE A 37 11.74 -14.87 2.64
N CYS A 38 11.86 -14.63 1.33
CA CYS A 38 11.42 -13.38 0.71
C CYS A 38 9.99 -13.55 0.22
N CYS A 39 9.12 -12.60 0.55
CA CYS A 39 7.73 -12.60 0.13
C CYS A 39 7.45 -11.38 -0.73
N LYS A 40 6.65 -11.58 -1.79
CA LYS A 40 6.00 -10.46 -2.47
C LYS A 40 4.86 -9.94 -1.60
N GLY A 41 4.81 -8.63 -1.40
CA GLY A 41 3.76 -7.93 -0.69
C GLY A 41 2.46 -7.85 -1.48
N CYS A 42 1.47 -7.19 -0.87
CA CYS A 42 0.15 -7.00 -1.44
C CYS A 42 0.11 -5.86 -2.47
N PRO A 43 -0.78 -5.94 -3.47
CA PRO A 43 -1.00 -4.84 -4.39
C PRO A 43 -1.80 -3.71 -3.73
N ALA A 44 -1.82 -2.53 -4.35
CA ALA A 44 -2.67 -1.44 -3.87
C ALA A 44 -4.15 -1.88 -3.76
N GLY A 45 -4.84 -1.30 -2.79
CA GLY A 45 -6.24 -1.60 -2.48
C GLY A 45 -6.50 -2.94 -1.80
N HIS A 46 -5.45 -3.62 -1.34
CA HIS A 46 -5.54 -4.84 -0.56
C HIS A 46 -4.76 -4.69 0.75
N TYR A 47 -5.12 -5.46 1.79
CA TYR A 47 -4.33 -5.59 3.01
C TYR A 47 -3.80 -7.01 3.15
N LEU A 48 -2.70 -7.13 3.89
CA LEU A 48 -2.07 -8.41 4.19
C LEU A 48 -2.92 -9.20 5.20
N LYS A 49 -3.53 -10.30 4.73
CA LYS A 49 -4.26 -11.23 5.58
C LYS A 49 -3.34 -12.27 6.21
N ALA A 50 -2.38 -12.78 5.44
CA ALA A 50 -1.38 -13.74 5.91
C ALA A 50 -0.09 -13.64 5.08
N PRO A 51 1.09 -13.89 5.68
CA PRO A 51 2.36 -13.91 4.95
C PRO A 51 2.38 -15.02 3.89
N CYS A 52 3.37 -14.98 3.01
CA CYS A 52 3.50 -16.02 1.98
C CYS A 52 3.80 -17.40 2.63
N PRO A 53 3.12 -18.47 2.20
CA PRO A 53 3.23 -19.80 2.85
C PRO A 53 4.52 -20.54 2.48
N LYS A 54 5.18 -20.13 1.39
CA LYS A 54 6.40 -20.72 0.85
C LYS A 54 7.33 -19.62 0.38
N PRO A 55 8.65 -19.88 0.35
CA PRO A 55 9.58 -18.91 -0.18
C PRO A 55 9.17 -18.39 -1.54
N CYS A 56 9.21 -17.06 -1.68
CA CYS A 56 9.01 -16.35 -2.95
C CYS A 56 7.60 -16.52 -3.49
N GLY A 57 6.69 -16.98 -2.63
CA GLY A 57 5.27 -16.97 -2.88
C GLY A 57 4.68 -15.57 -2.75
N THR A 58 3.44 -15.47 -3.19
CA THR A 58 2.61 -14.29 -2.95
C THR A 58 2.00 -14.37 -1.56
N ALA A 59 1.96 -13.25 -0.85
CA ALA A 59 1.21 -13.14 0.38
C ALA A 59 -0.30 -13.32 0.12
N THR A 60 -1.05 -13.70 1.16
CA THR A 60 -2.52 -13.71 1.08
C THR A 60 -3.01 -12.30 1.33
N CYS A 61 -3.65 -11.71 0.32
CA CYS A 61 -4.13 -10.33 0.34
C CYS A 61 -5.64 -10.29 0.15
N LEU A 62 -6.32 -9.43 0.91
CA LEU A 62 -7.77 -9.24 0.81
C LEU A 62 -8.08 -7.78 0.47
N PRO A 63 -9.16 -7.49 -0.27
CA PRO A 63 -9.49 -6.13 -0.66
C PRO A 63 -9.78 -5.27 0.57
N CYS A 64 -9.44 -3.98 0.47
CA CYS A 64 -9.82 -3.01 1.49
C CYS A 64 -11.35 -2.94 1.65
N PRO A 65 -11.88 -2.96 2.88
CA PRO A 65 -13.31 -2.76 3.10
C PRO A 65 -13.75 -1.36 2.65
N ARG A 66 -15.06 -1.19 2.41
CA ARG A 66 -15.65 0.10 2.04
C ARG A 66 -15.28 1.18 3.06
N GLY A 67 -14.93 2.38 2.57
CA GLY A 67 -14.50 3.49 3.41
C GLY A 67 -13.05 3.38 3.90
N THR A 68 -12.24 2.51 3.29
CA THR A 68 -10.80 2.42 3.55
C THR A 68 -10.01 2.28 2.24
N PHE A 69 -8.74 2.69 2.28
CA PHE A 69 -7.83 2.64 1.14
C PHE A 69 -6.42 2.18 1.52
N LEU A 70 -5.67 1.76 0.53
CA LEU A 70 -4.23 1.54 0.62
C LEU A 70 -3.57 1.77 -0.74
N ALA A 71 -2.78 2.84 -0.86
CA ALA A 71 -2.30 3.32 -2.15
C ALA A 71 -0.96 2.71 -2.62
N ARG A 72 -0.19 2.13 -1.70
CA ARG A 72 1.15 1.62 -2.01
C ARG A 72 1.08 0.23 -2.62
N GLU A 73 1.95 -0.03 -3.57
CA GLU A 73 2.19 -1.35 -4.15
C GLU A 73 3.20 -2.16 -3.33
N ASN A 74 3.13 -3.48 -3.46
CA ASN A 74 4.04 -4.46 -2.86
C ASN A 74 4.30 -4.24 -1.35
N HIS A 75 3.24 -3.90 -0.65
CA HIS A 75 3.27 -3.44 0.73
C HIS A 75 2.93 -4.61 1.68
N HIS A 76 3.08 -4.45 3.00
CA HIS A 76 2.94 -5.54 3.99
C HIS A 76 2.02 -5.18 5.19
N GLU A 77 1.25 -4.12 5.03
CA GLU A 77 0.32 -3.58 6.01
C GLU A 77 -0.88 -4.52 6.16
N THR A 78 -1.20 -4.85 7.40
CA THR A 78 -2.29 -5.76 7.75
C THR A 78 -3.66 -5.09 7.87
N ARG A 79 -3.71 -3.77 7.64
CA ARG A 79 -4.92 -2.95 7.73
C ARG A 79 -4.88 -1.84 6.69
N CYS A 80 -6.04 -1.51 6.14
CA CYS A 80 -6.21 -0.34 5.28
C CYS A 80 -6.44 0.93 6.12
N THR A 81 -6.11 2.08 5.55
CA THR A 81 -6.31 3.39 6.17
C THR A 81 -7.76 3.83 5.96
N ARG A 82 -8.41 4.38 6.99
CA ARG A 82 -9.75 4.95 6.84
C ARG A 82 -9.71 6.17 5.91
N CYS A 83 -10.68 6.27 5.02
CA CYS A 83 -10.81 7.45 4.17
C CYS A 83 -11.08 8.70 5.03
N ARG A 84 -10.45 9.81 4.67
CA ARG A 84 -10.73 11.13 5.25
C ARG A 84 -12.14 11.60 4.87
N ALA A 85 -12.82 12.24 5.81
CA ALA A 85 -14.02 13.04 5.56
C ALA A 85 -13.62 14.49 5.28
N CYS A 86 -14.30 15.14 4.33
CA CYS A 86 -14.10 16.55 4.07
C CYS A 86 -14.84 17.40 5.11
N ASP A 87 -14.24 18.52 5.47
CA ASP A 87 -14.74 19.36 6.55
C ASP A 87 -15.84 20.32 6.04
N GLU A 88 -17.08 19.96 6.32
CA GLU A 88 -18.27 20.72 5.92
C GLU A 88 -18.35 22.08 6.64
N GLU A 89 -17.81 22.22 7.86
CA GLU A 89 -17.84 23.47 8.63
C GLU A 89 -17.04 24.58 7.94
N VAL A 90 -16.02 24.19 7.16
CA VAL A 90 -15.22 25.10 6.33
C VAL A 90 -15.55 24.98 4.83
N SER A 91 -16.74 24.45 4.52
CA SER A 91 -17.29 24.34 3.17
C SER A 91 -16.44 23.51 2.18
N GLN A 92 -15.71 22.51 2.68
CA GLN A 92 -15.02 21.55 1.81
C GLN A 92 -15.97 20.45 1.34
N VAL A 93 -15.71 19.94 0.14
CA VAL A 93 -16.43 18.80 -0.45
C VAL A 93 -15.45 17.75 -0.98
N ALA A 94 -15.92 16.51 -1.12
CA ALA A 94 -15.16 15.46 -1.80
C ALA A 94 -15.15 15.75 -3.31
N VAL A 95 -14.06 16.34 -3.80
CA VAL A 95 -13.87 16.55 -5.23
C VAL A 95 -13.50 15.24 -5.92
N THR A 96 -12.84 14.34 -5.19
CA THR A 96 -12.64 12.95 -5.60
C THR A 96 -13.03 12.05 -4.44
N ASN A 97 -13.96 11.13 -4.71
CA ASN A 97 -14.39 10.13 -3.72
C ASN A 97 -13.27 9.15 -3.40
N CYS A 98 -13.28 8.65 -2.16
CA CYS A 98 -12.38 7.58 -1.76
C CYS A 98 -12.58 6.31 -2.61
N SER A 99 -11.50 5.59 -2.84
CA SER A 99 -11.50 4.27 -3.46
C SER A 99 -10.66 3.31 -2.62
N THR A 100 -10.58 2.03 -3.00
CA THR A 100 -9.67 1.11 -2.32
C THR A 100 -8.21 1.50 -2.49
N VAL A 101 -7.83 2.24 -3.53
CA VAL A 101 -6.43 2.59 -3.84
C VAL A 101 -6.05 4.04 -3.52
N ALA A 102 -7.01 4.89 -3.14
CA ALA A 102 -6.76 6.31 -2.90
C ALA A 102 -7.73 6.90 -1.88
N ASP A 103 -7.22 7.83 -1.06
CA ASP A 103 -8.00 8.59 -0.09
C ASP A 103 -8.98 9.55 -0.77
N THR A 104 -9.93 10.08 0.00
CA THR A 104 -10.77 11.21 -0.40
C THR A 104 -9.93 12.45 -0.64
N HIS A 105 -10.03 13.01 -1.84
CA HIS A 105 -9.49 14.34 -2.13
C HIS A 105 -10.54 15.40 -1.80
N CYS A 106 -10.24 16.24 -0.80
CA CYS A 106 -11.10 17.33 -0.37
C CYS A 106 -10.69 18.62 -1.08
N GLY A 107 -11.69 19.38 -1.51
CA GLY A 107 -11.50 20.64 -2.21
C GLY A 107 -12.74 21.52 -2.09
N CYS A 108 -12.82 22.52 -2.95
CA CYS A 108 -13.95 23.45 -2.98
C CYS A 108 -14.91 23.08 -4.11
N GLU A 109 -16.21 23.22 -3.86
CA GLU A 109 -17.24 23.08 -4.88
C GLU A 109 -17.10 24.15 -5.98
N PRO A 110 -17.62 23.90 -7.19
CA PRO A 110 -17.62 24.90 -8.26
C PRO A 110 -18.20 26.25 -7.80
N GLY A 111 -17.47 27.34 -8.04
CA GLY A 111 -17.86 28.69 -7.60
C GLY A 111 -17.23 29.12 -6.26
N ARG A 112 -16.47 28.25 -5.60
CA ARG A 112 -15.66 28.56 -4.42
C ARG A 112 -14.16 28.42 -4.68
N PHE A 113 -13.35 29.09 -3.88
CA PHE A 113 -11.89 28.99 -3.94
C PHE A 113 -11.29 28.62 -2.56
N PRO A 114 -10.16 27.89 -2.53
CA PRO A 114 -9.50 27.53 -1.28
C PRO A 114 -8.68 28.71 -0.72
N GLU A 115 -8.83 28.97 0.57
CA GLU A 115 -8.01 29.92 1.33
C GLU A 115 -7.36 29.22 2.53
N CYS A 116 -6.04 29.27 2.62
CA CYS A 116 -5.30 28.60 3.69
C CYS A 116 -5.49 29.31 5.02
N LEU A 117 -5.72 28.54 6.08
CA LEU A 117 -5.91 29.06 7.44
C LEU A 117 -4.59 29.41 8.14
N VAL A 118 -3.46 29.04 7.53
CA VAL A 118 -2.12 29.24 8.07
C VAL A 118 -1.21 29.90 7.05
N LYS A 119 -0.24 30.68 7.55
CA LYS A 119 0.82 31.29 6.75
C LYS A 119 2.19 30.84 7.30
N PRO A 120 3.11 30.36 6.47
CA PRO A 120 3.00 30.17 5.02
C PRO A 120 2.05 29.01 4.64
N CYS A 121 1.41 29.10 3.48
CA CYS A 121 0.59 28.01 2.97
C CYS A 121 1.45 26.92 2.33
N LYS A 122 1.12 25.65 2.60
CA LYS A 122 1.73 24.44 2.04
C LYS A 122 0.63 23.52 1.51
N VAL A 123 1.00 22.53 0.70
CA VAL A 123 0.06 21.57 0.07
C VAL A 123 -0.84 20.86 1.09
N SER A 124 -0.34 20.56 2.29
CA SER A 124 -1.09 19.92 3.38
C SER A 124 -1.65 20.90 4.42
N SER A 125 -1.57 22.21 4.16
CA SER A 125 -2.11 23.21 5.08
C SER A 125 -3.64 23.12 5.14
N PRO A 126 -4.24 23.34 6.33
CA PRO A 126 -5.68 23.48 6.43
C PRO A 126 -6.15 24.68 5.64
N PHE A 127 -7.30 24.56 4.98
CA PHE A 127 -7.92 25.61 4.18
C PHE A 127 -9.44 25.60 4.37
N ARG A 128 -10.09 26.71 4.01
CA ARG A 128 -11.54 26.83 3.91
C ARG A 128 -11.95 27.26 2.51
N CYS A 129 -13.19 27.02 2.14
CA CYS A 129 -13.72 27.37 0.82
C CYS A 129 -14.57 28.64 0.88
N HIS A 130 -14.07 29.72 0.28
CA HIS A 130 -14.78 30.98 0.20
C HIS A 130 -15.59 31.09 -1.10
N PRO A 131 -16.83 31.62 -1.05
CA PRO A 131 -17.57 31.99 -2.26
C PRO A 131 -16.76 32.95 -3.11
N CYS A 132 -16.79 32.77 -4.42
CA CYS A 132 -16.16 33.71 -5.32
C CYS A 132 -17.20 34.45 -6.16
N SER A 133 -17.33 35.76 -5.94
CA SER A 133 -18.13 36.64 -6.79
C SER A 133 -17.54 36.78 -8.20
N ASP A 134 -16.19 36.86 -8.32
CA ASP A 134 -15.53 37.33 -9.55
C ASP A 134 -14.38 36.43 -10.06
N CYS A 135 -14.21 35.21 -9.53
CA CYS A 135 -13.07 34.33 -9.90
C CYS A 135 -13.02 34.01 -11.40
N ARG A 136 -14.18 33.90 -12.05
CA ARG A 136 -14.30 33.59 -13.47
C ARG A 136 -13.86 34.76 -14.36
N ALA A 137 -14.02 36.00 -13.90
CA ALA A 137 -13.66 37.21 -14.66
C ALA A 137 -12.17 37.58 -14.49
N LEU A 138 -11.56 37.22 -13.35
CA LEU A 138 -10.26 37.78 -12.97
C LEU A 138 -9.10 36.78 -13.04
N HIS A 139 -9.33 35.47 -13.21
CA HIS A 139 -8.31 34.40 -13.11
C HIS A 139 -7.40 34.52 -11.86
N ARG A 140 -7.82 35.28 -10.85
CA ARG A 140 -6.97 35.75 -9.74
C ARG A 140 -6.62 34.63 -8.75
N HIS A 141 -7.33 33.51 -8.80
CA HIS A 141 -7.30 32.49 -7.76
C HIS A 141 -7.16 31.05 -8.30
N THR A 142 -6.97 30.85 -9.60
CA THR A 142 -6.67 29.53 -10.21
C THR A 142 -5.21 29.11 -10.08
N ARG A 143 -4.39 29.79 -9.26
CA ARG A 143 -3.00 29.38 -9.06
C ARG A 143 -2.91 28.32 -7.98
N VAL A 144 -2.86 27.06 -8.40
CA VAL A 144 -2.09 26.04 -7.69
C VAL A 144 -1.03 25.54 -8.67
N PRO A 145 0.25 25.43 -8.25
CA PRO A 145 1.29 24.72 -9.01
C PRO A 145 0.97 23.24 -9.18
#